data_AF-A0A7K1JB87-F1
#
_entry.id   AF-A0A7K1JB87-F1
#
_cell.length_a   1.000
_cell.length_b   1.000
_cell.length_c   1.000
_cell.angle_alpha   90.00
_cell.angle_beta   90.00
_cell.angle_gamma   90.00
#
_symmetry.space_group_name_H-M   'P 1'
#
loop_
_entity.id
_entity.type
_entity.pdbx_description
1 polymer ?
#
loop_
_entity_poly.entity_id
_entity_poly.type
_entity_poly.pdbx_seq_one_letter_code
_entity_poly.pdbx_strand_id
1 'polypeptide(L)' 'MTAIPWTGRQVLQQWDGNTYTTAPSAPARVTATSASGRSVTLAWQASTDGQGSGVVGYYLWRRDRWGQSWLPDRHRR' A
#
# COMPACT_ATOMS: atom_id res chain seq x y z
N MET A 1 12.69 -4.63 41.58
CA MET A 1 12.66 -3.26 41.03
C MET A 1 14.10 -2.77 41.04
N THR A 2 14.80 -2.92 39.92
CA THR A 2 16.23 -2.59 39.84
C THR A 2 16.37 -1.44 38.87
N ALA A 3 16.86 -0.30 39.36
CA ALA A 3 16.96 0.94 38.60
C ALA A 3 18.01 0.82 37.49
N ILE A 4 17.64 1.28 36.30
CA ILE A 4 18.54 1.38 35.14
C ILE A 4 19.44 2.61 35.34
N PRO A 5 20.78 2.49 35.29
CA PRO A 5 21.69 3.59 35.55
C PRO A 5 21.74 4.60 34.40
N TRP A 6 21.71 5.89 34.74
CA TRP A 6 21.74 7.05 33.82
C TRP A 6 23.16 7.40 33.34
N THR A 7 23.91 6.41 32.86
CA THR A 7 25.17 6.66 32.13
C THR A 7 24.97 6.22 30.68
N GLY A 8 24.81 7.20 29.81
CA GLY A 8 24.53 6.99 28.39
C GLY A 8 23.14 7.48 28.02
N ARG A 9 22.99 8.80 27.91
CA ARG A 9 21.89 9.41 27.14
C ARG A 9 22.05 9.01 25.66
N GLN A 10 21.70 7.77 25.32
CA GLN A 10 20.94 7.56 24.11
C GLN A 10 19.55 8.10 24.42
N VAL A 11 19.41 9.41 24.26
CA VAL A 11 18.12 10.06 24.11
C VAL A 11 17.33 9.26 23.09
N LEU A 12 16.06 9.02 23.41
CA LEU A 12 15.00 8.38 22.63
C LEU A 12 15.09 8.70 21.13
N GLN A 13 16.00 8.00 20.48
CA GLN A 13 16.01 7.67 19.08
C GLN A 13 16.25 6.17 19.05
N GLN A 14 15.38 5.41 19.72
CA GLN A 14 14.93 4.22 19.01
C GLN A 14 13.97 4.78 17.93
N TRP A 15 14.21 4.84 16.62
CA TRP A 15 15.23 4.32 15.73
C TRP A 15 16.05 3.14 16.27
N ASP A 16 15.35 2.15 16.84
CA ASP A 16 15.72 0.81 16.48
C ASP A 16 15.73 0.84 14.96
N GLY A 17 16.83 0.45 14.31
CA GLY A 17 16.90 0.40 12.86
C GLY A 17 15.88 -0.57 12.23
N ASN A 18 14.77 -0.87 12.91
CA ASN A 18 13.57 -1.44 12.38
C ASN A 18 12.90 -0.41 11.46
N THR A 19 13.59 -0.19 10.36
CA THR A 19 12.99 0.29 9.14
C THR A 19 11.86 -0.67 8.82
N TYR A 20 10.62 -0.32 9.18
CA TYR A 20 9.43 -0.95 8.63
C TYR A 20 9.38 -0.58 7.14
N THR A 21 10.25 -1.19 6.36
CA THR A 21 10.57 -0.79 4.98
C THR A 21 10.22 -1.85 3.96
N THR A 22 9.68 -2.98 4.41
CA THR A 22 9.16 -3.97 3.46
C THR A 22 7.80 -3.50 2.97
N ALA A 23 7.77 -3.03 1.73
CA ALA A 23 6.53 -2.73 1.03
C ALA A 23 5.58 -3.94 1.09
N PRO A 24 4.25 -3.72 1.21
CA PRO A 24 3.30 -4.81 1.12
C PRO A 24 3.47 -5.58 -0.19
N SER A 25 3.13 -6.87 -0.19
CA SER A 25 3.13 -7.65 -1.43
C SER A 25 2.17 -7.04 -2.46
N ALA A 26 2.37 -7.34 -3.75
CA ALA A 26 1.35 -7.01 -4.73
C ALA A 26 0.03 -7.76 -4.41
N PRO A 27 -1.15 -7.17 -4.68
CA PRO A 27 -2.41 -7.89 -4.62
C PRO A 27 -2.43 -8.99 -5.68
N ALA A 28 -2.93 -10.17 -5.33
CA ALA A 28 -2.97 -11.31 -6.25
C ALA A 28 -4.39 -11.54 -6.79
N ARG A 29 -4.50 -12.32 -7.88
CA ARG A 29 -5.79 -12.77 -8.46
C ARG A 29 -6.81 -11.65 -8.69
N VAL A 30 -6.37 -10.54 -9.29
CA VAL A 30 -7.28 -9.45 -9.66
C VAL A 30 -8.25 -9.94 -10.73
N THR A 31 -9.55 -9.88 -10.43
CA THR A 31 -10.62 -10.32 -11.34
C THR A 31 -11.77 -9.32 -11.35
N ALA A 32 -12.41 -9.16 -12.51
CA ALA A 32 -13.67 -8.44 -12.63
C ALA A 32 -14.83 -9.42 -12.39
N THR A 33 -15.61 -9.17 -11.35
CA THR A 33 -16.73 -10.05 -10.95
C THR A 33 -18.05 -9.63 -11.60
N SER A 34 -18.18 -8.35 -11.96
CA SER A 34 -19.31 -7.85 -12.75
C SER A 34 -18.90 -6.61 -13.54
N ALA A 35 -19.57 -6.38 -14.68
CA ALA A 35 -19.40 -5.19 -15.49
C ALA A 35 -20.74 -4.71 -16.02
N SER A 36 -20.96 -3.41 -15.96
CA SER A 36 -22.04 -2.69 -16.63
C SER A 36 -21.44 -1.70 -17.62
N GLY A 37 -22.28 -0.97 -18.36
CA GLY A 37 -21.79 0.06 -19.29
C GLY A 37 -20.99 1.19 -18.61
N ARG A 38 -21.11 1.39 -17.28
CA ARG A 38 -20.49 2.51 -16.56
C ARG A 38 -19.77 2.11 -15.27
N SER A 39 -19.84 0.85 -14.86
CA SER A 39 -19.25 0.38 -13.59
C SER A 39 -18.65 -1.02 -13.75
N VAL A 40 -17.62 -1.30 -12.95
CA VAL A 40 -17.00 -2.63 -12.86
C VAL A 40 -16.77 -2.92 -11.39
N THR A 41 -17.12 -4.13 -10.95
CA THR A 41 -16.75 -4.64 -9.62
C THR A 41 -15.49 -5.49 -9.75
N LEU A 42 -14.49 -5.19 -8.92
CA LEU A 42 -13.22 -5.91 -8.88
C LEU A 42 -13.09 -6.66 -7.54
N ALA A 43 -12.52 -7.86 -7.60
CA ALA A 43 -12.10 -8.63 -6.44
C ALA A 43 -10.63 -9.04 -6.60
N TRP A 44 -9.89 -9.10 -5.51
CA TRP A 44 -8.49 -9.53 -5.47
C TRP A 44 -8.17 -10.15 -4.12
N GLN A 45 -7.09 -10.92 -4.06
CA GLN A 45 -6.50 -11.38 -2.82
C GLN A 45 -5.67 -10.25 -2.21
N ALA A 46 -5.90 -9.98 -0.93
CA ALA A 46 -5.26 -8.91 -0.19
C ALA A 46 -3.73 -9.08 -0.15
N SER A 47 -3.04 -7.94 -0.12
CA SER A 47 -1.61 -7.88 0.12
C SER A 47 -1.26 -8.27 1.56
N THR A 48 -0.12 -8.92 1.75
CA THR A 48 0.46 -9.19 3.07
C THR A 48 1.54 -8.17 3.37
N ASP A 49 1.53 -7.59 4.56
CA ASP A 49 2.59 -6.72 5.06
C ASP A 49 3.66 -7.55 5.78
N GLY A 50 4.93 -7.35 5.41
CA GLY A 50 6.04 -8.15 5.95
C GLY A 50 6.39 -7.84 7.41
N GLN A 51 5.92 -6.72 7.97
CA GLN A 51 6.31 -6.24 9.31
C GLN A 51 5.19 -5.52 10.10
N GLY A 52 3.91 -5.70 9.80
CA GLY A 52 2.82 -5.20 10.67
C GLY A 52 2.44 -3.72 10.49
N SER A 53 2.96 -3.04 9.45
CA SER A 53 2.56 -1.65 9.11
C SER A 53 1.16 -1.56 8.49
N GLY A 54 0.60 -2.69 8.05
CA GLY A 54 -0.70 -2.79 7.40
C GLY A 54 -0.75 -2.25 5.97
N VAL A 55 -1.80 -2.63 5.25
CA VAL A 55 -2.13 -2.06 3.93
C VAL A 55 -3.10 -0.91 4.15
N VAL A 56 -2.67 0.31 3.82
CA VAL A 56 -3.50 1.52 4.00
C VAL A 56 -4.52 1.73 2.88
N GLY A 57 -4.34 1.10 1.72
CA GLY A 57 -5.24 1.21 0.57
C GLY A 57 -4.62 0.66 -0.72
N TYR A 58 -5.38 0.74 -1.82
CA TYR A 58 -4.95 0.28 -3.14
C TYR A 58 -5.16 1.38 -4.18
N TYR A 59 -4.15 1.57 -5.03
CA TYR A 59 -4.29 2.37 -6.23
C TYR A 59 -4.83 1.49 -7.37
N LEU A 60 -5.80 2.02 -8.10
CA LEU A 60 -6.40 1.38 -9.26
C LEU A 60 -6.05 2.19 -10.50
N TRP A 61 -5.51 1.50 -11.49
CA TRP A 61 -5.27 2.10 -12.78
C TRP A 61 -6.04 1.33 -13.86
N ARG A 62 -6.71 2.05 -14.76
CA ARG A 62 -7.35 1.50 -15.96
C ARG A 62 -6.60 1.91 -17.23
N ARG A 63 -6.48 1.00 -18.19
CA ARG A 63 -6.01 1.31 -19.54
C ARG A 63 -7.19 1.27 -20.51
N ASP A 64 -7.18 2.16 -21.49
CA ASP A 64 -8.15 2.10 -22.58
C ASP A 64 -7.83 0.93 -23.53
N ARG A 65 -8.76 0.64 -24.44
CA ARG A 65 -8.66 -0.47 -25.41
C ARG A 65 -7.46 -0.33 -26.36
N TRP A 66 -6.88 0.87 -26.48
CA TRP A 66 -5.82 1.17 -27.43
C TRP A 66 -4.44 1.20 -26.77
N GLY A 67 -4.38 1.18 -25.44
CA GLY A 67 -3.14 1.00 -24.68
C GLY A 67 -2.15 2.16 -24.79
N GLN A 68 -2.58 3.32 -25.29
CA GLN A 68 -1.67 4.39 -25.68
C GLN A 68 -1.37 5.40 -24.56
N SER A 69 -2.10 5.42 -23.42
CA SER A 69 -1.84 6.41 -22.37
C SER A 69 -2.44 6.04 -21.00
N TRP A 70 -1.63 6.01 -19.93
CA TRP A 70 -2.14 6.17 -18.56
C TRP A 70 -2.49 7.65 -18.35
N LEU A 71 -3.70 8.08 -18.71
CA LEU A 71 -4.13 9.46 -18.49
C LEU A 71 -4.68 9.60 -17.06
N PRO A 72 -4.15 10.52 -16.22
CA PRO A 72 -4.88 10.96 -15.04
C PRO A 72 -6.17 11.65 -15.52
N ASP A 73 -7.30 11.34 -14.90
CA ASP A 73 -8.59 11.93 -15.25
C ASP A 73 -8.54 13.46 -15.04
N ARG A 74 -8.37 14.22 -16.12
CA ARG A 74 -8.50 15.68 -16.12
C ARG A 74 -9.74 16.03 -16.93
N HIS A 75 -10.81 16.39 -16.25
CA HIS A 75 -11.90 17.19 -16.80
C HIS A 75 -11.31 18.50 -17.38
N ARG A 76 -11.33 18.65 -18.71
CA ARG A 76 -11.20 19.96 -19.37
C ARG A 76 -12.55 20.37 -19.93
N ARG A 77 -13.01 21.55 -19.50
CA ARG A 77 -13.94 22.39 -20.25
C ARG A 77 -13.22 22.96 -21.47
#